data_AF-A0A6I7NIE7-F1
#
_entry.id   AF-A0A6I7NIE7-F1
#
_cell.length_a   1.000
_cell.length_b   1.000
_cell.length_c   1.000
_cell.angle_alpha   90.00
_cell.angle_beta   90.00
_cell.angle_gamma   90.00
#
_symmetry.space_group_name_H-M   'P 1'
#
loop_
_entity.id
_entity.type
_entity.pdbx_description
1 polymer ?
#
loop_
_entity_poly.entity_id
_entity_poly.type
_entity_poly.pdbx_seq_one_letter_code
_entity_poly.pdbx_strand_id
1 'polypeptide(L)'
;MKRLTILTGHYGSGKSEIAVNLAIEAKLDMLVDLDIINPYFRSRSVRKLLESHGVELVESTLENAAGSDLPFINAKGSRPFIDKHTRAIYDLGGTQHGAKLLKQYGPHIHPDLDLD
;
A
#
# COMPACT_ATOMS: atom_id res chain seq x y z
N MET A 1 11.00 3.44 -12.05
CA MET A 1 9.77 3.60 -11.24
C MET A 1 9.97 4.76 -10.28
N LYS A 2 8.96 5.61 -10.09
CA LYS A 2 9.02 6.72 -9.13
C LYS A 2 9.16 6.19 -7.70
N ARG A 3 9.64 7.04 -6.79
CA ARG A 3 9.82 6.67 -5.38
C ARG A 3 8.50 6.27 -4.73
N LEU A 4 7.45 7.04 -4.92
CA LEU A 4 6.09 6.68 -4.52
C LEU A 4 5.28 6.39 -5.78
N THR A 5 4.64 5.22 -5.81
CA THR A 5 3.68 4.87 -6.86
C THR A 5 2.34 4.58 -6.21
N ILE A 6 1.26 5.13 -6.76
CA ILE A 6 -0.10 4.89 -6.29
C ILE A 6 -0.84 4.14 -7.38
N LEU A 7 -1.35 2.96 -7.04
CA LEU A 7 -2.24 2.19 -7.91
C LEU A 7 -3.68 2.40 -7.47
N THR A 8 -4.52 2.76 -8.42
CA THR A 8 -5.96 2.91 -8.23
C THR A 8 -6.70 2.35 -9.43
N GLY A 9 -7.96 2.01 -9.25
CA GLY A 9 -8.79 1.41 -10.29
C GLY A 9 -9.97 0.64 -9.71
N HIS A 10 -10.77 0.06 -10.60
CA HIS A 10 -12.00 -0.62 -10.19
C HIS A 10 -11.73 -1.91 -9.38
N TYR A 11 -12.73 -2.37 -8.65
CA TYR A 11 -12.69 -3.69 -8.01
C TYR A 11 -12.54 -4.78 -9.08
N GLY A 12 -11.76 -5.82 -8.81
CA GLY A 12 -11.53 -6.93 -9.75
C GLY A 12 -10.61 -6.64 -10.94
N SER A 13 -9.99 -5.45 -11.04
CA SER A 13 -9.12 -5.10 -12.17
C SER A 13 -7.66 -5.59 -12.04
N GLY A 14 -7.36 -6.46 -11.07
CA GLY A 14 -6.01 -7.04 -10.87
C GLY A 14 -4.97 -6.13 -10.17
N LYS A 15 -5.40 -5.01 -9.56
CA LYS A 15 -4.47 -4.02 -8.95
C LYS A 15 -3.50 -4.62 -7.92
N SER A 16 -4.00 -5.44 -7.02
CA SER A 16 -3.19 -6.04 -5.95
C SER A 16 -2.12 -7.00 -6.51
N GLU A 17 -2.45 -7.76 -7.57
CA GLU A 17 -1.48 -8.61 -8.26
C GLU A 17 -0.41 -7.79 -8.98
N ILE A 18 -0.83 -6.72 -9.66
CA ILE A 18 0.10 -5.76 -10.29
C ILE A 18 0.98 -5.11 -9.21
N ALA A 19 0.42 -4.75 -8.05
CA ALA A 19 1.14 -4.12 -6.97
C ALA A 19 2.26 -5.01 -6.42
N VAL A 20 1.95 -6.29 -6.16
CA VAL A 20 2.93 -7.28 -5.70
C VAL A 20 4.04 -7.49 -6.72
N ASN A 21 3.69 -7.70 -7.99
CA ASN A 21 4.69 -7.94 -9.03
C ASN A 21 5.60 -6.72 -9.23
N LEU A 22 5.02 -5.50 -9.30
CA LEU A 22 5.80 -4.27 -9.44
C LEU A 22 6.72 -4.03 -8.23
N ALA A 23 6.24 -4.33 -7.02
CA ALA A 23 7.07 -4.18 -5.81
C ALA A 23 8.31 -5.08 -5.87
N ILE A 24 8.14 -6.32 -6.32
CA ILE A 24 9.23 -7.29 -6.47
C ILE A 24 10.17 -6.91 -7.62
N GLU A 25 9.64 -6.66 -8.81
CA GLU A 25 10.44 -6.37 -10.01
C GLU A 25 11.24 -5.07 -9.87
N ALA A 26 10.64 -4.02 -9.29
CA ALA A 26 11.31 -2.76 -9.03
C ALA A 26 12.12 -2.76 -7.72
N LYS A 27 12.12 -3.87 -6.98
CA LYS A 27 12.80 -4.07 -5.69
C LYS A 27 12.43 -3.03 -4.63
N LEU A 28 11.17 -2.61 -4.59
CA LEU A 28 10.72 -1.54 -3.69
C LEU A 28 10.91 -1.93 -2.24
N ASP A 29 10.98 -0.93 -1.36
CA ASP A 29 11.16 -1.17 0.07
C ASP A 29 9.83 -1.58 0.73
N MET A 30 8.70 -1.07 0.22
CA MET A 30 7.39 -1.26 0.85
C MET A 30 6.24 -1.44 -0.15
N LEU A 31 5.29 -2.30 0.20
CA LEU A 31 3.95 -2.35 -0.37
C LEU A 31 2.96 -1.96 0.74
N VAL A 32 2.21 -0.88 0.52
CA VAL A 32 1.18 -0.40 1.46
C VAL A 32 -0.19 -0.75 0.90
N ASP A 33 -0.86 -1.72 1.53
CA ASP A 33 -2.22 -2.14 1.18
C ASP A 33 -3.25 -1.34 1.98
N LEU A 34 -3.93 -0.44 1.28
CA LEU A 34 -5.00 0.41 1.80
C LEU A 34 -6.39 -0.06 1.35
N ASP A 35 -6.51 -1.23 0.70
CA ASP A 35 -7.81 -1.77 0.29
C ASP A 35 -8.52 -2.46 1.46
N ILE A 36 -9.38 -1.69 2.14
CA ILE A 36 -10.18 -2.16 3.28
C ILE A 36 -11.28 -3.15 2.83
N ILE A 37 -11.60 -3.24 1.53
CA ILE A 37 -12.69 -4.07 0.98
C ILE A 37 -12.14 -5.40 0.42
N ASN A 38 -10.95 -5.85 0.81
CA ASN A 38 -10.35 -7.06 0.20
C ASN A 38 -10.40 -8.30 1.13
N PRO A 39 -11.53 -9.04 1.19
CA PRO A 39 -11.60 -10.29 1.95
C PRO A 39 -10.83 -11.44 1.29
N TYR A 40 -10.38 -11.28 0.04
CA TYR A 40 -9.80 -12.35 -0.78
C TYR A 40 -8.29 -12.28 -0.95
N PHE A 41 -7.69 -11.09 -0.98
CA PHE A 41 -6.24 -10.95 -0.90
C PHE A 41 -5.80 -11.12 0.54
N ARG A 42 -5.80 -12.37 0.99
CA ARG A 42 -5.33 -12.77 2.31
C ARG A 42 -3.82 -12.64 2.28
N SER A 43 -3.35 -11.40 2.43
CA SER A 43 -1.97 -10.94 2.61
C SER A 43 -0.94 -11.93 3.15
N ARG A 44 -1.34 -12.84 4.06
CA ARG A 44 -0.55 -14.03 4.46
C ARG A 44 0.04 -14.82 3.28
N SER A 45 -0.65 -14.92 2.14
CA SER A 45 -0.18 -15.63 0.96
C SER A 45 1.00 -14.92 0.28
N VAL A 46 1.01 -13.58 0.28
CA VAL A 46 2.04 -12.79 -0.39
C VAL A 46 3.08 -12.19 0.55
N ARG A 47 2.81 -12.11 1.86
CA ARG A 47 3.74 -11.56 2.87
C ARG A 47 5.10 -12.25 2.80
N LYS A 48 5.11 -13.58 2.88
CA LYS A 48 6.36 -14.36 2.81
C LYS A 48 7.09 -14.17 1.48
N LEU A 49 6.34 -14.03 0.39
CA LEU A 49 6.89 -13.77 -0.95
C LEU A 49 7.53 -12.38 -1.02
N LEU A 50 6.88 -11.36 -0.49
CA LEU A 50 7.39 -9.99 -0.44
C LEU A 50 8.62 -9.91 0.46
N GLU A 51 8.56 -10.50 1.66
CA GLU A 51 9.68 -10.57 2.61
C GLU A 51 10.90 -11.28 2.02
N SER A 52 10.70 -12.38 1.26
CA SER A 52 11.82 -13.08 0.59
C SER A 52 12.50 -12.24 -0.49
N HIS A 53 11.84 -11.19 -0.98
CA HIS A 53 12.39 -10.22 -1.93
C HIS A 53 12.80 -8.90 -1.27
N GLY A 54 12.77 -8.81 0.06
CA GLY A 54 13.15 -7.61 0.81
C GLY A 54 12.09 -6.49 0.82
N VAL A 55 10.84 -6.81 0.49
CA VAL A 55 9.72 -5.84 0.46
C VAL A 55 8.90 -5.97 1.75
N GLU A 56 8.74 -4.89 2.52
CA GLU A 56 7.86 -4.86 3.70
C GLU A 56 6.39 -4.68 3.27
N LEU A 57 5.52 -5.61 3.69
CA LEU A 57 4.08 -5.48 3.52
C LEU A 57 3.45 -4.76 4.72
N VAL A 58 2.87 -3.59 4.47
CA VAL A 58 2.07 -2.81 5.42
C VAL A 58 0.60 -2.92 5.07
N GLU A 59 -0.21 -3.45 5.98
CA GLU A 59 -1.63 -3.70 5.74
C GLU A 59 -2.51 -2.88 6.67
N SER A 60 -3.75 -2.66 6.23
CA SER A 60 -4.83 -2.04 6.99
C SER A 60 -5.53 -3.00 7.97
N THR A 61 -4.89 -4.11 8.33
CA THR A 61 -5.40 -5.08 9.31
C THR A 61 -4.44 -5.19 10.49
N LEU A 62 -4.98 -5.34 11.70
CA LEU A 62 -4.17 -5.64 12.88
C LEU A 62 -3.57 -7.05 12.73
N GLU A 63 -2.26 -7.16 12.97
CA GLU A 63 -1.59 -8.46 13.05
C GLU A 63 -2.36 -9.37 14.03
N ASN A 64 -2.79 -10.54 13.56
CA ASN A 64 -3.58 -11.53 14.30
C ASN A 64 -5.05 -11.18 14.59
N ALA A 65 -5.61 -10.08 14.05
CA ALA A 65 -7.03 -9.74 14.17
C ALA A 65 -7.85 -10.15 12.93
N ALA A 66 -7.56 -11.32 12.36
CA ALA A 66 -8.25 -11.82 11.18
C ALA A 66 -9.77 -11.93 11.46
N GLY A 67 -10.58 -11.12 10.79
CA GLY A 67 -12.04 -11.11 10.93
C GLY A 67 -12.63 -9.96 11.75
N SER A 68 -11.83 -8.98 12.18
CA SER A 68 -12.33 -7.74 12.74
C SER A 68 -12.37 -6.66 11.66
N ASP A 69 -13.57 -6.27 11.22
CA ASP A 69 -13.82 -5.17 10.26
C ASP A 69 -13.53 -3.81 10.90
N LEU A 70 -12.32 -3.63 11.43
CA LEU A 70 -11.88 -2.37 11.99
C LEU A 70 -11.32 -1.50 10.86
N PRO A 71 -11.84 -0.28 10.63
CA PRO A 71 -11.25 0.67 9.69
C PRO A 71 -9.95 1.22 10.28
N PHE A 72 -8.87 0.43 10.20
CA PHE A 72 -7.57 0.75 10.74
C PHE A 72 -6.57 0.98 9.61
N ILE A 73 -5.72 1.99 9.75
CA ILE A 73 -4.62 2.22 8.81
C ILE A 73 -3.34 2.20 9.62
N ASN A 74 -2.43 1.32 9.21
CA ASN A 74 -1.18 1.14 9.93
C ASN A 74 -0.31 2.40 9.77
N ALA A 75 0.14 2.96 10.90
CA ALA A 75 0.97 4.16 10.95
C ALA A 75 2.26 4.02 10.13
N LYS A 76 2.78 2.80 9.94
CA LYS A 76 3.93 2.53 9.05
C LYS A 76 3.71 3.01 7.61
N GLY A 77 2.47 3.10 7.15
CA GLY A 77 2.12 3.60 5.83
C GLY A 77 2.52 5.07 5.59
N SER A 78 2.80 5.85 6.63
CA SER A 78 3.30 7.23 6.47
C SER A 78 4.81 7.31 6.21
N ARG A 79 5.57 6.23 6.48
CA ARG A 79 7.03 6.21 6.39
C ARG A 79 7.54 6.70 5.02
N PRO A 80 7.02 6.25 3.87
CA PRO A 80 7.51 6.73 2.58
C PRO A 80 7.21 8.21 2.30
N PHE A 81 6.27 8.84 3.01
CA PHE A 81 6.03 10.28 2.91
C PHE A 81 7.00 11.10 3.79
N ILE A 82 7.52 10.50 4.86
CA ILE A 82 8.45 11.14 5.80
C ILE A 82 9.91 10.91 5.40
N ASP A 83 10.26 9.67 5.03
CA ASP A 83 11.60 9.27 4.61
C ASP A 83 11.69 9.20 3.08
N LYS A 84 12.44 10.14 2.50
CA LYS A 84 12.66 10.24 1.04
C LYS A 84 13.57 9.14 0.48
N HIS A 85 14.16 8.27 1.30
CA HIS A 85 14.92 7.12 0.82
C HIS A 85 14.06 5.86 0.67
N THR A 86 12.91 5.82 1.33
CA THR A 86 11.97 4.70 1.25
C THR A 86 11.14 4.80 -0.05
N ARG A 87 11.21 3.75 -0.88
CA ARG A 87 10.42 3.61 -2.11
C ARG A 87 9.24 2.68 -1.85
N ALA A 88 8.05 3.09 -2.26
CA ALA A 88 6.83 2.36 -1.95
C ALA A 88 5.81 2.39 -3.08
N ILE A 89 5.00 1.33 -3.10
CA ILE A 89 3.77 1.29 -3.88
C ILE A 89 2.56 1.19 -2.94
N TYR A 90 1.54 2.00 -3.23
CA TYR A 90 0.27 2.01 -2.50
C TYR A 90 -0.81 1.35 -3.35
N ASP A 91 -1.39 0.25 -2.87
CA ASP A 91 -2.59 -0.34 -3.46
C ASP A 91 -3.83 0.29 -2.82
N LEU A 92 -4.56 1.08 -3.61
CA LEU A 92 -5.77 1.77 -3.17
C LEU A 92 -7.01 1.15 -3.82
N GLY A 93 -7.82 0.49 -3.00
CA GLY A 93 -9.13 -0.01 -3.37
C GLY A 93 -10.15 1.10 -3.64
N GLY A 94 -10.74 1.09 -4.85
CA GLY A 94 -11.95 1.83 -5.18
C GLY A 94 -11.79 3.36 -5.36
N THR A 95 -12.66 3.91 -6.21
CA THR A 95 -12.81 5.36 -6.50
C THR A 95 -13.08 6.21 -5.25
N GLN A 96 -12.95 7.55 -5.33
CA GLN A 96 -13.20 8.62 -4.33
C GLN A 96 -12.79 8.41 -2.85
N HIS A 97 -13.09 7.28 -2.24
CA HIS A 97 -12.71 6.89 -0.88
C HIS A 97 -11.20 6.62 -0.75
N GLY A 98 -10.55 5.99 -1.74
CA GLY A 98 -9.10 5.81 -1.76
C GLY A 98 -8.32 7.14 -1.68
N ALA A 99 -8.74 8.14 -2.46
CA ALA A 99 -8.12 9.47 -2.42
C ALA A 99 -8.30 10.16 -1.05
N LYS A 100 -9.40 9.91 -0.33
CA LYS A 100 -9.60 10.42 1.04
C LYS A 100 -8.62 9.78 2.03
N LEU A 101 -8.25 8.51 1.85
CA LEU A 101 -7.24 7.85 2.68
C LEU A 101 -5.88 8.52 2.52
N LEU A 102 -5.50 8.89 1.29
CA LEU A 102 -4.25 9.63 1.05
C LEU A 102 -4.22 11.00 1.72
N LYS A 103 -5.38 11.66 1.91
CA LYS A 103 -5.48 12.97 2.58
C LYS A 103 -4.93 12.95 4.01
N GLN A 104 -4.98 11.82 4.71
CA GLN A 104 -4.42 11.72 6.06
C GLN A 104 -2.89 11.92 6.08
N TYR A 105 -2.22 11.63 4.96
CA TYR A 105 -0.79 11.89 4.78
C TYR A 105 -0.52 13.32 4.33
N GLY A 106 -1.56 14.14 4.09
CA GLY A 106 -1.47 15.55 3.69
C GLY A 106 -0.44 16.38 4.48
N PRO A 107 -0.37 16.27 5.82
CA PRO A 107 0.66 16.97 6.60
C PRO A 107 2.11 16.59 6.26
N HIS A 108 2.31 15.41 5.66
CA HIS A 108 3.60 14.89 5.21
C HIS A 108 3.77 15.00 3.69
N ILE A 109 2.74 15.44 2.96
CA ILE A 109 2.80 15.64 1.52
C ILE A 109 3.40 17.03 1.25
N HIS A 110 4.70 17.06 0.98
CA HIS A 110 5.37 18.24 0.42
C HIS A 110 5.08 18.44 -1.07
N PRO A 111 5.15 19.69 -1.58
CA PRO A 111 4.98 20.01 -3.00
C PRO A 111 5.96 19.26 -3.93
N ASP A 112 7.13 18.86 -3.40
CA ASP A 112 8.17 18.13 -4.14
C ASP A 112 7.94 16.61 -4.17
N LEU A 113 6.76 16.14 -3.79
CA LEU A 113 6.40 14.74 -4.00
C LEU A 113 6.13 14.53 -5.49
N ASP A 114 6.83 13.56 -6.07
CA ASP A 114 6.71 13.13 -7.47
C ASP A 114 5.33 12.49 -7.78
N LEU A 115 4.23 13.14 -7.43
CA LEU A 115 2.86 12.75 -7.72
C LEU A 115 2.46 13.30 -9.09
N ASP A 116 3.03 12.71 -10.13
CA ASP A 116 2.49 12.82 -11.51
C ASP A 116 2.05 11.43 -11.96
#